data_AF-A0A521VYC2-F1
#
_entry.id   AF-A0A521VYC2-F1
#
_cell.length_a   1.000
_cell.length_b   1.000
_cell.length_c   1.000
_cell.angle_alpha   90.00
_cell.angle_beta   90.00
_cell.angle_gamma   90.00
#
_symmetry.space_group_name_H-M   'P 1'
#
loop_
_entity.id
_entity.type
_entity.pdbx_description
1 polymer ?
#
loop_
_entity_poly.entity_id
_entity_poly.type
_entity_poly.pdbx_seq_one_letter_code
_entity_poly.pdbx_strand_id
1 'polypeptide(L)'
;PSEYVKGGEITLNISPTAVHKLQMGNERVEFSARFGGVARQISVPVASVYALYARESGHGMTFDVEPPKPGVQAQAEGEPGAPPAALPAPSAPGGPTRPGGGKPRLRRVK
;
A
#
# COMPACT_ATOMS: atom_id res chain seq x y z
N PRO A 1 -22.55 8.60 8.38
CA PRO A 1 -22.90 9.87 7.71
C PRO A 1 -22.83 9.69 6.18
N SER A 2 -23.90 9.15 5.60
CA SER A 2 -24.02 8.96 4.15
C SER A 2 -24.17 10.30 3.40
N GLU A 3 -24.61 11.35 4.09
CA GLU A 3 -24.80 12.71 3.56
C GLU A 3 -23.51 13.38 3.05
N TYR A 4 -22.34 12.89 3.48
CA TYR A 4 -21.03 13.42 3.09
C TYR A 4 -20.35 12.57 2.02
N VAL A 5 -21.00 11.50 1.55
CA VAL A 5 -20.51 10.64 0.47
C VAL A 5 -20.85 11.29 -0.87
N LYS A 6 -19.84 11.44 -1.73
CA LYS A 6 -19.99 12.01 -3.08
C LYS A 6 -19.53 10.99 -4.10
N GLY A 7 -20.41 10.59 -5.01
CA GLY A 7 -20.06 9.62 -6.06
C GLY A 7 -19.61 8.24 -5.53
N GLY A 8 -20.02 7.86 -4.32
CA GLY A 8 -19.60 6.61 -3.67
C GLY A 8 -18.30 6.71 -2.87
N GLU A 9 -17.62 7.86 -2.88
CA GLU A 9 -16.39 8.10 -2.14
C GLU A 9 -16.60 9.13 -1.02
N ILE A 10 -15.79 9.04 0.04
CA ILE A 10 -15.71 10.05 1.08
C ILE A 10 -14.25 10.31 1.48
N THR A 11 -13.86 11.59 1.41
CA THR A 11 -12.58 12.04 1.94
C THR A 11 -12.73 12.37 3.42
N LEU A 12 -11.87 11.77 4.25
CA LEU A 12 -11.89 11.93 5.70
C LEU A 12 -10.56 12.54 6.15
N ASN A 13 -10.62 13.61 6.93
CA ASN A 13 -9.44 14.15 7.57
C ASN A 13 -9.17 13.36 8.87
N ILE A 14 -8.03 12.68 8.93
CA ILE A 14 -7.59 11.88 10.08
C ILE A 14 -6.52 12.58 10.94
N SER A 15 -6.31 13.89 10.75
CA SER A 15 -5.38 14.63 11.60
C SER A 15 -5.80 14.54 13.07
N PRO A 16 -4.86 14.51 14.03
CA PRO A 16 -5.17 14.41 15.46
C PRO A 16 -6.02 15.58 15.98
N THR A 17 -6.10 16.68 15.22
CA THR A 17 -6.99 17.82 15.48
C THR A 17 -8.42 17.63 14.96
N ALA A 18 -8.62 16.78 13.96
CA ALA A 18 -9.91 16.54 13.31
C ALA A 18 -10.65 15.31 13.88
N VAL A 19 -9.91 14.34 14.41
CA VAL A 19 -10.46 13.09 14.94
C VAL A 19 -10.10 12.89 16.41
N HIS A 20 -10.89 12.07 17.10
CA HIS A 20 -10.67 11.69 18.47
C HIS A 20 -10.72 10.17 18.62
N LYS A 21 -9.87 9.62 19.51
CA LYS A 21 -9.73 8.17 19.73
C LYS A 21 -9.49 7.38 18.43
N LEU A 22 -8.52 7.83 17.62
CA LEU A 22 -8.11 7.08 16.43
C LEU A 22 -7.52 5.72 16.84
N GLN A 23 -8.08 4.65 16.31
CA GLN A 23 -7.62 3.28 16.43
C GLN A 23 -7.37 2.75 15.02
N MET A 24 -6.12 2.47 14.70
CA MET A 24 -5.70 1.91 13.42
C MET A 24 -5.34 0.44 13.64
N GLY A 25 -6.28 -0.46 13.34
CA GLY A 25 -6.05 -1.89 13.37
C GLY A 25 -5.62 -2.43 12.00
N ASN A 26 -5.28 -3.72 11.94
CA ASN A 26 -4.96 -4.39 10.68
C ASN A 26 -6.21 -4.59 9.79
N GLU A 27 -7.38 -4.79 10.41
CA GLU A 27 -8.62 -5.05 9.67
C GLU A 27 -9.50 -3.81 9.51
N ARG A 28 -9.48 -2.91 10.50
CA ARG A 28 -10.38 -1.74 10.57
C ARG A 28 -9.69 -0.52 11.15
N VAL A 29 -10.11 0.65 10.68
CA VAL A 29 -9.74 1.97 11.19
C VAL A 29 -10.97 2.59 11.83
N GLU A 30 -10.88 2.90 13.12
CA GLU A 30 -11.99 3.42 13.91
C GLU A 30 -11.63 4.75 14.54
N PHE A 31 -12.52 5.73 14.45
CA PHE A 31 -12.31 7.04 15.05
C PHE A 31 -13.62 7.79 15.23
N SER A 32 -13.62 8.81 16.10
CA SER A 32 -14.74 9.74 16.22
C SER A 32 -14.38 11.06 15.54
N ALA A 33 -15.22 11.52 14.62
CA ALA A 33 -15.02 12.77 13.87
C ALA A 33 -16.30 13.62 13.90
N ARG A 34 -16.16 14.91 13.65
CA ARG A 34 -17.29 15.84 13.64
C ARG A 34 -17.71 16.15 12.20
N PHE A 35 -18.99 15.97 11.92
CA PHE A 35 -19.61 16.29 10.63
C PHE A 35 -20.66 17.37 10.88
N GLY A 36 -20.47 18.57 10.32
CA GLY A 36 -21.39 19.69 10.56
C GLY A 36 -21.54 20.08 12.04
N GLY A 37 -20.48 19.90 12.84
CA GLY A 37 -20.49 20.16 14.28
C GLY A 37 -20.95 18.98 15.15
N VAL A 38 -21.59 17.94 14.58
CA VAL A 38 -22.07 16.76 15.30
C VAL A 38 -21.00 15.67 15.32
N ALA A 39 -20.63 15.18 16.50
CA ALA A 39 -19.70 14.06 16.63
C ALA A 39 -20.34 12.74 16.18
N ARG A 40 -19.63 11.98 15.34
CA ARG A 40 -20.04 10.66 14.83
C ARG A 40 -18.87 9.70 14.90
N GLN A 41 -19.14 8.48 15.34
CA GLN A 41 -18.17 7.40 15.31
C GLN A 41 -18.16 6.77 13.91
N ILE A 42 -16.95 6.52 13.40
CA ILE A 42 -16.66 5.99 12.08
C ILE A 42 -15.83 4.73 12.26
N SER A 43 -16.19 3.68 11.52
CA SER A 43 -15.47 2.41 11.47
C SER A 43 -15.36 2.02 10.00
N VAL A 44 -14.14 1.97 9.48
CA VAL A 44 -13.85 1.71 8.06
C VAL A 44 -12.97 0.48 7.95
N PRO A 45 -13.34 -0.54 7.15
CA PRO A 45 -12.44 -1.64 6.84
C PRO A 45 -11.20 -1.12 6.10
N VAL A 46 -10.02 -1.62 6.45
CA VAL A 46 -8.77 -1.26 5.75
C VAL A 46 -8.87 -1.61 4.26
N ALA A 47 -9.55 -2.71 3.94
CA ALA A 47 -9.85 -3.14 2.58
C ALA A 47 -10.79 -2.22 1.78
N SER A 48 -11.24 -1.09 2.34
CA SER A 48 -12.05 -0.09 1.62
C SER A 48 -11.33 1.27 1.50
N VAL A 49 -10.07 1.36 1.91
CA VAL A 49 -9.28 2.61 1.87
C VAL A 49 -8.62 2.74 0.50
N TYR A 50 -9.10 3.69 -0.32
CA TYR A 50 -8.59 3.90 -1.68
C TYR A 50 -7.27 4.67 -1.75
N ALA A 51 -7.13 5.71 -0.95
CA ALA A 51 -5.90 6.50 -0.94
C ALA A 51 -5.66 7.10 0.43
N LEU A 52 -4.38 7.26 0.77
CA LEU A 52 -3.94 8.04 1.91
C LEU A 52 -2.97 9.10 1.42
N TYR A 53 -3.31 10.36 1.64
CA TYR A 53 -2.50 11.47 1.17
C TYR A 53 -2.47 12.61 2.20
N ALA A 54 -1.37 13.35 2.18
CA ALA A 54 -1.22 14.60 2.89
C ALA A 54 -1.94 15.71 2.13
N ARG A 55 -2.87 16.40 2.80
CA ARG A 55 -3.63 17.52 2.20
C ARG A 55 -2.72 18.64 1.71
N GLU A 56 -1.61 18.89 2.40
CA GLU A 56 -0.75 20.07 2.18
C GLU A 56 0.23 19.89 1.04
N SER A 57 0.78 18.68 0.88
CA SER A 57 1.78 18.39 -0.13
C SER A 57 1.23 17.60 -1.32
N GLY A 58 -0.01 17.10 -1.22
CA GLY A 58 -0.60 16.16 -2.18
C GLY A 58 0.11 14.80 -2.24
N HIS A 59 1.20 14.63 -1.50
CA HIS A 59 1.99 13.41 -1.43
C HIS A 59 1.22 12.34 -0.66
N GLY A 60 1.19 11.13 -1.21
CA GLY A 60 0.43 10.03 -0.64
C GLY A 60 0.71 8.73 -1.35
N MET A 61 -0.05 7.72 -0.95
CA MET A 61 -0.12 6.42 -1.60
C MET A 61 -1.57 6.10 -1.91
N THR A 62 -1.79 5.55 -3.10
CA THR A 62 -3.07 4.97 -3.51
C THR A 62 -2.97 3.47 -3.32
N PHE A 63 -4.00 2.87 -2.75
CA PHE A 63 -4.12 1.44 -2.58
C PHE A 63 -5.06 0.90 -3.65
N ASP A 64 -4.75 -0.27 -4.19
CA ASP A 64 -5.68 -0.98 -5.07
C ASP A 64 -6.77 -1.61 -4.21
N VAL A 65 -7.97 -1.03 -4.27
CA VAL A 65 -9.13 -1.51 -3.54
C VAL A 65 -9.91 -2.40 -4.47
N GLU A 66 -9.60 -3.70 -4.44
CA GLU A 66 -10.46 -4.68 -5.10
C GLU A 66 -11.85 -4.56 -4.46
N PRO A 67 -12.90 -4.12 -5.20
CA PRO A 67 -14.24 -4.10 -4.65
C PRO A 67 -14.59 -5.54 -4.26
N PRO A 68 -15.32 -5.77 -3.15
CA PRO A 68 -15.78 -7.12 -2.82
C PRO A 68 -16.71 -7.60 -3.94
N LYS A 69 -16.15 -8.31 -4.93
CA LYS A 69 -16.90 -8.94 -6.02
C LYS A 69 -17.80 -10.00 -5.40
N PRO A 70 -19.15 -9.91 -5.55
CA PRO A 70 -19.99 -11.07 -5.33
C PRO A 70 -19.70 -12.05 -6.48
N GLY A 71 -18.80 -13.01 -6.21
CA GLY A 71 -18.56 -14.24 -6.94
C GLY A 71 -18.49 -14.15 -8.47
N VAL A 72 -17.29 -13.96 -9.04
CA VAL A 72 -16.83 -14.68 -10.24
C VAL A 72 -15.32 -14.92 -10.10
N GLN A 73 -14.91 -16.14 -10.39
CA GLN A 73 -13.55 -16.67 -10.31
C GLN A 73 -12.59 -15.96 -11.30
N ALA A 74 -11.35 -15.78 -10.84
CA ALA A 74 -10.08 -15.77 -11.56
C ALA A 74 -9.96 -14.94 -12.87
N GLN A 75 -9.14 -13.89 -12.83
CA GLN A 75 -8.08 -13.64 -13.82
C GLN A 75 -6.87 -13.00 -13.12
N ALA A 76 -5.75 -13.71 -13.15
CA ALA A 76 -4.41 -13.20 -12.86
C ALA A 76 -3.72 -12.91 -14.19
N GLU A 77 -3.31 -11.67 -14.42
CA GLU A 77 -2.20 -11.18 -15.26
C GLU A 77 -2.32 -9.64 -15.20
N GLY A 78 -1.40 -8.86 -14.65
CA GLY A 78 0.04 -8.84 -14.92
C GLY A 78 0.29 -7.86 -16.07
N GLU A 79 0.90 -6.69 -15.81
CA GLU A 79 1.98 -6.10 -16.62
C GLU A 79 2.47 -4.73 -16.08
N PRO A 80 3.72 -4.32 -16.37
CA PRO A 80 4.64 -3.77 -15.39
C PRO A 80 5.00 -2.30 -15.68
N GLY A 81 4.94 -1.46 -14.65
CA GLY A 81 5.44 -0.09 -14.70
C GLY A 81 6.98 -0.04 -14.64
N ALA A 82 7.57 0.33 -15.77
CA ALA A 82 8.98 0.44 -16.13
C ALA A 82 9.91 1.21 -15.13
N PRO A 83 11.25 1.06 -15.27
CA PRO A 83 12.26 1.05 -14.20
C PRO A 83 12.78 2.43 -13.76
N PRO A 84 13.38 2.56 -12.54
CA PRO A 84 14.15 3.74 -12.19
C PRO A 84 15.59 3.66 -12.76
N ALA A 85 15.94 4.66 -13.56
CA ALA A 85 17.27 5.26 -13.75
C ALA A 85 18.50 4.34 -13.88
N ALA A 86 18.86 4.00 -15.12
CA ALA A 86 20.22 3.64 -15.49
C ALA A 86 21.05 4.92 -15.72
N LEU A 87 22.04 5.16 -14.86
CA LEU A 87 23.17 6.05 -15.14
C LEU A 87 24.04 5.43 -16.26
N PRO A 88 24.69 6.25 -17.13
CA PRO A 88 25.43 5.74 -18.28
C PRO A 88 26.72 5.01 -17.88
N ALA A 89 27.04 3.96 -18.64
CA ALA A 89 28.16 3.04 -18.44
C ALA A 89 29.55 3.70 -18.48
N PRO A 90 30.53 3.19 -17.70
CA PRO A 90 31.94 3.23 -18.08
C PRO A 90 32.37 1.88 -18.67
N SER A 91 33.03 1.97 -19.83
CA SER A 91 33.56 0.88 -20.64
C SER A 91 34.70 0.09 -19.97
N ALA A 92 34.68 -1.24 -20.17
CA ALA A 92 35.81 -2.21 -20.14
C ALA A 92 36.55 -2.39 -18.78
N PRO A 93 37.07 -3.59 -18.41
CA PRO A 93 37.98 -4.40 -19.23
C PRO A 93 37.80 -5.93 -19.15
N GLY A 94 38.40 -6.63 -20.11
CA GLY A 94 38.56 -8.08 -20.10
C GLY A 94 39.51 -8.57 -18.98
N GLY A 95 39.23 -9.78 -18.48
CA GLY A 95 40.06 -10.56 -17.57
C GLY A 95 39.54 -12.01 -17.49
N PRO A 96 40.41 -13.04 -17.39
CA PRO A 96 40.13 -14.36 -17.95
C PRO A 96 39.42 -15.34 -17.01
N THR A 97 38.82 -16.34 -17.65
CA THR A 97 38.16 -17.56 -17.17
C THR A 97 38.76 -18.23 -15.94
N ARG A 98 37.92 -18.66 -14.99
CA ARG A 98 38.18 -19.83 -14.14
C ARG A 98 36.95 -20.77 -14.16
N PRO A 99 37.09 -21.99 -14.70
CA PRO A 99 35.98 -22.92 -14.91
C PRO A 99 35.54 -23.60 -13.61
N GLY A 100 34.26 -23.98 -13.58
CA GLY A 100 33.58 -24.58 -12.44
C GLY A 100 34.10 -25.96 -12.06
N GLY A 101 33.69 -26.40 -10.86
CA GLY A 101 33.96 -27.76 -10.42
C GLY A 101 33.55 -28.01 -8.97
N GLY A 102 32.49 -28.80 -8.80
CA GLY A 102 32.36 -29.72 -7.67
C GLY A 102 31.71 -29.15 -6.40
N LYS A 103 30.50 -29.64 -6.10
CA LYS A 103 29.84 -29.49 -4.79
C LYS A 103 30.50 -30.47 -3.80
N PRO A 104 30.83 -30.08 -2.56
CA PRO A 104 30.97 -31.08 -1.50
C PRO A 104 30.30 -30.69 -0.16
N ARG A 105 29.19 -31.37 0.11
CA ARG A 105 28.81 -32.21 1.28
C ARG A 105 29.33 -31.85 2.69
N LEU A 106 28.38 -31.73 3.62
CA LEU A 106 28.53 -31.51 5.07
C LEU A 106 29.22 -32.68 5.81
N ARG A 107 29.97 -32.36 6.89
CA ARG A 107 30.38 -33.32 7.93
C ARG A 107 30.23 -32.69 9.32
N ARG A 108 29.50 -33.36 10.20
CA ARG A 108 29.31 -33.01 11.61
C ARG A 108 30.58 -33.31 12.41
N VAL A 109 30.93 -32.46 13.36
CA VAL A 109 31.98 -32.74 14.36
C VAL A 109 31.38 -32.67 15.76
N LYS A 110 31.97 -33.48 16.65
CA LYS A 110 31.50 -33.97 17.95
C LYS A 110 31.55 -32.90 19.03
#